data_AF-A0A9E6EKY4-F1
#
_entry.id   AF-A0A9E6EKY4-F1
#
_cell.length_a   1.000
_cell.length_b   1.000
_cell.length_c   1.000
_cell.angle_alpha   90.00
_cell.angle_beta   90.00
_cell.angle_gamma   90.00
#
_symmetry.space_group_name_H-M   'P 1'
#
loop_
_entity.id
_entity.type
_entity.pdbx_description
1 polymer ?
#
loop_
_entity_poly.entity_id
_entity_poly.type
_entity_poly.pdbx_seq_one_letter_code
_entity_poly.pdbx_strand_id
1 'polypeptide(L)'
;GEPKGAMLTHGNLVSNILAALKVLEIHPGQRCMSFLPLSHIFERMGGHYTMFHAGVAIYYVTDLENLPAAFLEVRPQVLLAVPRVYEKVYARIREAVAAAGPAKRYLFHWAMWVGRRMAALRFVGKAPGFVLGALYGAADKAVFSKVRDRLGGRLEISASGGAALGAPIMEFFWAAGVPVFEGYGLSETSPILTINMVNQVRPGYVGRPLLDEWQGRPFLKLSEDGEILCQGPNVTLGYWNDPFATEQAFDEEGYFRTGDIGALDELGRLRITDRKKELLVTSGGKNVAPQPLERLLTQDKYIAQAVVIGDHRNFLSAIVIANMASLRRWAERAGIAYASDAELVARPEAMAKVMSRIERINGQLSNFERIRKIVLSSEEMTLDSGLLTPSLKIKRKAVCERYADAIENLYEGA
;
A
#
# COMPACT_ATOMS: atom_id res chain seq x y z
N GLY A 1 1.86 -0.35 21.01
CA GLY A 1 2.71 -0.79 22.13
C GLY A 1 3.58 0.37 22.56
N GLU A 2 4.34 0.19 23.64
CA GLU A 2 5.34 1.16 24.09
C GLU A 2 6.35 1.46 22.96
N PRO A 3 6.68 2.75 22.70
CA PRO A 3 7.69 3.12 21.71
C PRO A 3 9.05 2.53 22.04
N LYS A 4 9.73 1.97 21.03
CA LYS A 4 11.11 1.45 21.14
C LYS A 4 12.02 2.28 20.25
N GLY A 5 13.15 2.74 20.77
CA GLY A 5 14.12 3.52 20.01
C GLY A 5 15.09 2.63 19.26
N ALA A 6 14.90 2.44 17.94
CA ALA A 6 15.87 1.70 17.11
C ALA A 6 17.21 2.45 17.06
N MET A 7 18.29 1.80 17.46
CA MET A 7 19.64 2.38 17.49
C MET A 7 20.30 2.28 16.11
N LEU A 8 20.21 3.35 15.34
CA LEU A 8 20.83 3.46 14.02
C LEU A 8 22.17 4.18 14.09
N THR A 9 23.22 3.51 13.63
CA THR A 9 24.55 4.09 13.46
C THR A 9 24.63 4.94 12.19
N HIS A 10 25.65 5.79 12.11
CA HIS A 10 25.99 6.50 10.88
C HIS A 10 26.22 5.52 9.70
N GLY A 11 26.89 4.40 9.95
CA GLY A 11 27.11 3.36 8.95
C GLY A 11 25.81 2.75 8.42
N ASN A 12 24.80 2.56 9.28
CA ASN A 12 23.50 2.06 8.85
C ASN A 12 22.86 2.99 7.81
N LEU A 13 22.83 4.28 8.10
CA LEU A 13 22.24 5.30 7.22
C LEU A 13 23.03 5.44 5.91
N VAL A 14 24.36 5.55 5.98
CA VAL A 14 25.22 5.70 4.79
C VAL A 14 25.11 4.49 3.86
N SER A 15 25.05 3.27 4.40
CA SER A 15 24.87 2.08 3.56
C SER A 15 23.59 2.12 2.74
N ASN A 16 22.50 2.64 3.31
CA ASN A 16 21.21 2.76 2.63
C ASN A 16 21.22 3.88 1.58
N ILE A 17 21.86 5.02 1.86
CA ILE A 17 22.07 6.11 0.91
C ILE A 17 22.80 5.60 -0.33
N LEU A 18 23.95 4.94 -0.13
CA LEU A 18 24.78 4.43 -1.23
C LEU A 18 24.07 3.33 -2.03
N ALA A 19 23.30 2.47 -1.38
CA ALA A 19 22.54 1.42 -2.05
C ALA A 19 21.35 1.99 -2.85
N ALA A 20 20.61 2.95 -2.29
CA ALA A 20 19.47 3.58 -2.97
C ALA A 20 19.89 4.35 -4.23
N LEU A 21 21.03 5.05 -4.20
CA LEU A 21 21.54 5.81 -5.35
C LEU A 21 22.12 4.94 -6.47
N LYS A 22 22.34 3.65 -6.23
CA LYS A 22 22.69 2.70 -7.31
C LYS A 22 21.50 2.30 -8.17
N VAL A 23 20.27 2.44 -7.63
CA VAL A 23 19.04 1.91 -8.24
C VAL A 23 18.03 2.99 -8.59
N LEU A 24 18.15 4.17 -8.00
CA LEU A 24 17.36 5.36 -8.31
C LEU A 24 18.23 6.38 -9.04
N GLU A 25 17.76 6.87 -10.18
CA GLU A 25 18.42 7.89 -11.00
C GLU A 25 18.25 9.31 -10.43
N ILE A 26 18.81 9.54 -9.24
CA ILE A 26 18.79 10.84 -8.57
C ILE A 26 20.09 11.58 -8.92
N HIS A 27 19.96 12.84 -9.36
CA HIS A 27 21.05 13.64 -9.89
C HIS A 27 21.15 15.01 -9.21
N PRO A 28 22.36 15.58 -9.12
CA PRO A 28 22.55 16.94 -8.62
C PRO A 28 21.71 17.97 -9.38
N GLY A 29 21.17 18.95 -8.66
CA GLY A 29 20.36 20.04 -9.24
C GLY A 29 18.88 19.71 -9.45
N GLN A 30 18.45 18.46 -9.19
CA GLN A 30 17.03 18.13 -9.07
C GLN A 30 16.40 18.82 -7.85
N ARG A 31 15.07 18.86 -7.82
CA ARG A 31 14.29 19.38 -6.69
C ARG A 31 13.45 18.26 -6.08
N CYS A 32 13.61 18.06 -4.79
CA CYS A 32 12.79 17.17 -3.98
C CYS A 32 11.77 17.99 -3.21
N MET A 33 10.50 17.61 -3.28
CA MET A 33 9.48 18.14 -2.39
C MET A 33 9.38 17.25 -1.15
N SER A 34 9.46 17.86 0.03
CA SER A 34 9.35 17.18 1.33
C SER A 34 8.17 17.72 2.12
N PHE A 35 7.34 16.81 2.62
CA PHE A 35 6.19 17.12 3.50
C PHE A 35 5.94 16.03 4.54
N LEU A 36 6.82 15.04 4.60
CA LEU A 36 6.76 13.99 5.62
C LEU A 36 7.53 14.46 6.88
N PRO A 37 7.16 14.00 8.07
CA PRO A 37 7.89 14.35 9.29
C PRO A 37 9.33 13.81 9.28
N LEU A 38 10.32 14.64 9.60
CA LEU A 38 11.71 14.22 9.75
C LEU A 38 11.92 13.25 10.94
N SER A 39 10.96 13.10 11.84
CA SER A 39 10.99 12.06 12.87
C SER A 39 10.82 10.65 12.29
N HIS A 40 10.27 10.52 11.07
CA HIS A 40 10.09 9.23 10.41
C HIS A 40 11.31 8.90 9.56
N ILE A 41 11.86 7.69 9.73
CA ILE A 41 13.12 7.27 9.09
C ILE A 41 13.07 7.31 7.55
N PHE A 42 11.91 7.05 6.94
CA PHE A 42 11.74 7.10 5.47
C PHE A 42 12.08 8.50 4.93
N GLU A 43 11.59 9.54 5.60
CA GLU A 43 11.89 10.91 5.23
C GLU A 43 13.30 11.31 5.67
N ARG A 44 13.70 10.96 6.89
CA ARG A 44 15.03 11.32 7.42
C ARG A 44 16.16 10.74 6.56
N MET A 45 16.06 9.48 6.17
CA MET A 45 17.07 8.85 5.32
C MET A 45 16.87 9.28 3.86
N GLY A 46 15.69 9.04 3.28
CA GLY A 46 15.46 9.23 1.85
C GLY A 46 15.26 10.68 1.43
N GLY A 47 14.34 11.40 2.08
CA GLY A 47 13.96 12.77 1.70
C GLY A 47 14.94 13.84 2.18
N HIS A 48 15.83 13.49 3.11
CA HIS A 48 16.80 14.40 3.71
C HIS A 48 18.25 13.96 3.43
N TYR A 49 18.74 12.88 4.05
CA TYR A 49 20.16 12.52 3.93
C TYR A 49 20.57 12.10 2.51
N THR A 50 19.76 11.29 1.82
CA THR A 50 20.04 10.90 0.43
C THR A 50 19.99 12.10 -0.50
N MET A 51 19.04 13.02 -0.31
CA MET A 51 18.94 14.24 -1.13
C MET A 51 20.17 15.15 -0.96
N PHE A 52 20.66 15.32 0.27
CA PHE A 52 21.91 16.05 0.53
C PHE A 52 23.12 15.38 -0.11
N HIS A 53 23.24 14.06 0.04
CA HIS A 53 24.34 13.31 -0.59
C HIS A 53 24.31 13.44 -2.12
N ALA A 54 23.13 13.43 -2.72
CA ALA A 54 22.94 13.51 -4.17
C ALA A 54 22.97 14.95 -4.73
N GLY A 55 23.13 15.99 -3.90
CA GLY A 55 23.14 17.39 -4.36
C GLY A 55 21.78 17.90 -4.84
N VAL A 56 20.69 17.39 -4.23
CA VAL A 56 19.30 17.73 -4.56
C VAL A 56 18.80 18.83 -3.62
N ALA A 57 18.12 19.84 -4.18
CA ALA A 57 17.49 20.90 -3.38
C ALA A 57 16.17 20.41 -2.77
N ILE A 58 16.01 20.55 -1.45
CA ILE A 58 14.81 20.12 -0.72
C ILE A 58 13.89 21.32 -0.47
N TYR A 59 12.62 21.18 -0.85
CA TYR A 59 11.57 22.18 -0.63
C TYR A 59 10.60 21.63 0.42
N TYR A 60 10.67 22.17 1.63
CA TYR A 60 9.79 21.79 2.73
C TYR A 60 8.43 22.48 2.61
N VAL A 61 7.37 21.68 2.53
CA VAL A 61 5.98 22.15 2.50
C VAL A 61 5.37 21.97 3.89
N THR A 62 5.06 23.08 4.55
CA THR A 62 4.49 23.09 5.90
C THR A 62 2.96 23.07 5.91
N ASP A 63 2.33 23.61 4.86
CA ASP A 63 0.87 23.61 4.68
C ASP A 63 0.43 22.45 3.77
N LEU A 64 -0.02 21.36 4.40
CA LEU A 64 -0.51 20.17 3.70
C LEU A 64 -1.89 20.37 3.05
N GLU A 65 -2.67 21.37 3.48
CA GLU A 65 -3.97 21.67 2.89
C GLU A 65 -3.78 22.26 1.49
N ASN A 66 -2.75 23.08 1.33
CA ASN A 66 -2.38 23.71 0.06
C ASN A 66 -1.31 22.94 -0.74
N LEU A 67 -1.13 21.65 -0.47
CA LEU A 67 -0.19 20.79 -1.20
C LEU A 67 -0.32 20.86 -2.74
N PRO A 68 -1.52 20.97 -3.35
CA PRO A 68 -1.65 21.13 -4.80
C PRO A 68 -0.96 22.39 -5.35
N ALA A 69 -1.01 23.52 -4.64
CA ALA A 69 -0.32 24.74 -5.08
C ALA A 69 1.19 24.58 -4.97
N ALA A 70 1.67 23.94 -3.89
CA ALA A 70 3.10 23.66 -3.72
C ALA A 70 3.66 22.83 -4.89
N PHE A 71 2.90 21.86 -5.44
CA PHE A 71 3.34 21.09 -6.62
C PHE A 71 3.57 21.97 -7.84
N LEU A 72 2.73 22.99 -8.04
CA LEU A 72 2.82 23.91 -9.17
C LEU A 72 3.95 24.92 -9.02
N GLU A 73 4.26 25.31 -7.78
CA GLU A 73 5.35 26.23 -7.46
C GLU A 73 6.72 25.52 -7.52
N VAL A 74 6.87 24.44 -6.74
CA VAL A 74 8.14 23.71 -6.61
C VAL A 74 8.46 22.96 -7.90
N ARG A 75 7.46 22.41 -8.59
CA ARG A 75 7.62 21.56 -9.78
C ARG A 75 8.71 20.49 -9.56
N PRO A 76 8.52 19.59 -8.58
CA PRO A 76 9.56 18.65 -8.14
C PRO A 76 9.91 17.63 -9.23
N GLN A 77 11.14 17.16 -9.19
CA GLN A 77 11.63 16.01 -9.97
C GLN A 77 11.65 14.74 -9.12
N VAL A 78 11.89 14.88 -7.82
CA VAL A 78 11.93 13.79 -6.87
C VAL A 78 10.82 13.96 -5.83
N LEU A 79 10.13 12.88 -5.51
CA LEU A 79 9.04 12.86 -4.53
C LEU A 79 9.11 11.61 -3.67
N LEU A 80 9.10 11.77 -2.35
CA LEU A 80 8.86 10.68 -1.42
C LEU A 80 7.50 10.89 -0.77
N ALA A 81 6.63 9.89 -0.86
CA ALA A 81 5.29 9.98 -0.31
C ALA A 81 4.81 8.64 0.23
N VAL A 82 3.82 8.68 1.12
CA VAL A 82 3.11 7.48 1.58
C VAL A 82 1.97 7.13 0.61
N PRO A 83 1.49 5.87 0.56
CA PRO A 83 0.41 5.45 -0.34
C PRO A 83 -0.82 6.36 -0.34
N ARG A 84 -1.17 6.90 0.83
CA ARG A 84 -2.34 7.77 1.01
C ARG A 84 -2.32 9.02 0.12
N VAL A 85 -1.14 9.56 -0.19
CA VAL A 85 -1.01 10.73 -1.09
C VAL A 85 -1.40 10.34 -2.51
N TYR A 86 -0.86 9.22 -3.00
CA TYR A 86 -1.19 8.66 -4.30
C TYR A 86 -2.67 8.27 -4.41
N GLU A 87 -3.22 7.64 -3.37
CA GLU A 87 -4.65 7.31 -3.25
C GLU A 87 -5.54 8.55 -3.35
N LYS A 88 -5.22 9.61 -2.62
CA LYS A 88 -6.01 10.85 -2.61
C LYS A 88 -5.99 11.53 -3.98
N VAL A 89 -4.84 11.57 -4.65
CA VAL A 89 -4.73 12.09 -6.02
C VAL A 89 -5.54 11.23 -6.98
N TYR A 90 -5.43 9.90 -6.90
CA TYR A 90 -6.18 8.98 -7.74
C TYR A 90 -7.71 9.10 -7.52
N ALA A 91 -8.17 9.18 -6.28
CA ALA A 91 -9.58 9.35 -5.92
C ALA A 91 -10.15 10.64 -6.51
N ARG A 92 -9.47 11.78 -6.34
CA ARG A 92 -9.89 13.07 -6.93
C ARG A 92 -9.98 13.02 -8.45
N ILE A 93 -9.05 12.34 -9.12
CA ILE A 93 -9.11 12.18 -10.58
C ILE A 93 -10.31 11.33 -10.98
N ARG A 94 -10.56 10.23 -10.28
CA ARG A 94 -11.73 9.38 -10.53
C ARG A 94 -13.04 10.11 -10.33
N GLU A 95 -13.16 10.92 -9.27
CA GLU A 95 -14.32 11.77 -9.02
C GLU A 95 -14.53 12.79 -10.14
N ALA A 96 -13.46 13.48 -10.56
CA ALA A 96 -13.52 14.45 -11.66
C ALA A 96 -13.95 13.79 -12.99
N VAL A 97 -13.47 12.57 -13.26
CA VAL A 97 -13.89 11.79 -14.44
C VAL A 97 -15.35 11.35 -14.31
N ALA A 98 -15.77 10.88 -13.13
CA ALA A 98 -17.14 10.47 -12.87
C ALA A 98 -18.14 11.64 -12.99
N ALA A 99 -17.74 12.85 -12.61
CA ALA A 99 -18.54 14.06 -12.78
C ALA A 99 -18.54 14.58 -14.23
N ALA A 100 -17.55 14.20 -15.05
CA ALA A 100 -17.45 14.65 -16.43
C ALA A 100 -18.54 14.03 -17.35
N GLY A 101 -18.82 14.67 -18.48
CA GLY A 101 -19.77 14.16 -19.48
C GLY A 101 -19.32 12.85 -20.16
N PRO A 102 -20.23 12.13 -20.84
CA PRO A 102 -19.96 10.79 -21.40
C PRO A 102 -18.73 10.73 -22.31
N ALA A 103 -18.50 11.74 -23.15
CA ALA A 103 -17.35 11.81 -24.04
C ALA A 103 -16.01 11.86 -23.30
N LYS A 104 -15.91 12.67 -22.22
CA LYS A 104 -14.69 12.77 -21.40
C LYS A 104 -14.43 11.48 -20.62
N ARG A 105 -15.48 10.79 -20.16
CA ARG A 105 -15.36 9.46 -19.53
C ARG A 105 -14.82 8.42 -20.50
N TYR A 106 -15.39 8.36 -21.71
CA TYR A 106 -14.92 7.45 -22.76
C TYR A 106 -13.45 7.70 -23.09
N LEU A 107 -13.09 8.97 -23.29
CA LEU A 107 -11.70 9.37 -23.57
C LEU A 107 -10.74 8.95 -22.45
N PHE A 108 -11.13 9.12 -21.18
CA PHE A 108 -10.32 8.68 -20.04
C PHE A 108 -10.14 7.16 -20.02
N HIS A 109 -11.22 6.39 -20.23
CA HIS A 109 -11.13 4.94 -20.26
C HIS A 109 -10.29 4.42 -21.42
N TRP A 110 -10.41 5.02 -22.61
CA TRP A 110 -9.55 4.73 -23.75
C TRP A 110 -8.08 5.06 -23.45
N ALA A 111 -7.81 6.24 -22.90
CA ALA A 111 -6.46 6.65 -22.53
C ALA A 111 -5.85 5.66 -21.51
N MET A 112 -6.62 5.24 -20.51
CA MET A 112 -6.21 4.23 -19.53
C MET A 112 -5.92 2.86 -20.16
N TRP A 113 -6.72 2.44 -21.15
CA TRP A 113 -6.47 1.19 -21.88
C TRP A 113 -5.12 1.24 -22.63
N VAL A 114 -4.84 2.35 -23.34
CA VAL A 114 -3.54 2.56 -24.01
C VAL A 114 -2.40 2.66 -23.00
N GLY A 115 -2.59 3.47 -21.95
CA GLY A 115 -1.58 3.74 -20.94
C GLY A 115 -1.17 2.50 -20.15
N ARG A 116 -2.08 1.57 -19.86
CA ARG A 116 -1.74 0.28 -19.23
C ARG A 116 -0.81 -0.57 -20.09
N ARG A 117 -1.02 -0.60 -21.41
CA ARG A 117 -0.15 -1.33 -22.34
C ARG A 117 1.24 -0.69 -22.42
N MET A 118 1.30 0.64 -22.39
CA MET A 118 2.57 1.38 -22.30
C MET A 118 3.29 1.11 -20.97
N ALA A 119 2.57 1.18 -19.85
CA ALA A 119 3.11 0.92 -18.52
C ALA A 119 3.70 -0.50 -18.41
N ALA A 120 3.01 -1.51 -18.95
CA ALA A 120 3.50 -2.89 -18.97
C ALA A 120 4.87 -3.05 -19.66
N LEU A 121 5.15 -2.26 -20.71
CA LEU A 121 6.45 -2.26 -21.37
C LEU A 121 7.51 -1.50 -20.56
N ARG A 122 7.13 -0.33 -20.02
CA ARG A 122 8.02 0.49 -19.18
C ARG A 122 8.46 -0.24 -17.91
N PHE A 123 7.58 -1.04 -17.31
CA PHE A 123 7.90 -1.86 -16.15
C PHE A 123 9.11 -2.77 -16.35
N VAL A 124 9.34 -3.22 -17.59
CA VAL A 124 10.43 -4.13 -17.96
C VAL A 124 11.46 -3.48 -18.89
N GLY A 125 11.46 -2.15 -19.00
CA GLY A 125 12.40 -1.41 -19.85
C GLY A 125 12.30 -1.67 -21.35
N LYS A 126 11.15 -2.15 -21.84
CA LYS A 126 10.94 -2.39 -23.27
C LYS A 126 10.40 -1.14 -23.96
N ALA A 127 10.94 -0.83 -25.13
CA ALA A 127 10.43 0.24 -25.98
C ALA A 127 9.08 -0.14 -26.59
N PRO A 128 8.13 0.79 -26.70
CA PRO A 128 6.87 0.57 -27.41
C PRO A 128 7.09 0.49 -28.93
N GLY A 129 6.32 -0.36 -29.60
CA GLY A 129 6.22 -0.29 -31.07
C GLY A 129 5.55 1.01 -31.53
N PHE A 130 5.79 1.40 -32.79
CA PHE A 130 5.36 2.68 -33.36
C PHE A 130 3.87 2.98 -33.14
N VAL A 131 2.98 2.02 -33.41
CA VAL A 131 1.53 2.18 -33.25
C VAL A 131 1.15 2.50 -31.81
N LEU A 132 1.69 1.75 -30.84
CA LEU A 132 1.41 1.98 -29.42
C LEU A 132 1.99 3.32 -28.96
N GLY A 133 3.17 3.70 -29.45
CA GLY A 133 3.77 5.02 -29.21
C GLY A 133 2.88 6.16 -29.68
N ALA A 134 2.34 6.08 -30.90
CA ALA A 134 1.43 7.09 -31.45
C ALA A 134 0.11 7.18 -30.67
N LEU A 135 -0.51 6.04 -30.37
CA LEU A 135 -1.73 6.00 -29.54
C LEU A 135 -1.48 6.59 -28.15
N TYR A 136 -0.33 6.27 -27.55
CA TYR A 136 0.05 6.83 -26.26
C TYR A 136 0.27 8.33 -26.34
N GLY A 137 0.95 8.84 -27.37
CA GLY A 137 1.12 10.29 -27.55
C GLY A 137 -0.21 11.04 -27.64
N ALA A 138 -1.21 10.46 -28.30
CA ALA A 138 -2.56 11.02 -28.33
C ALA A 138 -3.26 10.96 -26.95
N ALA A 139 -3.20 9.81 -26.26
CA ALA A 139 -3.71 9.66 -24.90
C ALA A 139 -3.03 10.61 -23.90
N ASP A 140 -1.73 10.83 -24.08
CA ASP A 140 -0.90 11.68 -23.27
C ASP A 140 -1.31 13.14 -23.35
N LYS A 141 -1.40 13.68 -24.57
CA LYS A 141 -1.86 15.04 -24.81
C LYS A 141 -3.31 15.26 -24.36
N ALA A 142 -4.15 14.25 -24.50
CA ALA A 142 -5.57 14.35 -24.16
C ALA A 142 -5.84 14.27 -22.64
N VAL A 143 -5.10 13.42 -21.92
CA VAL A 143 -5.41 13.04 -20.53
C VAL A 143 -4.19 13.12 -19.62
N PHE A 144 -3.11 12.38 -19.92
CA PHE A 144 -2.04 12.16 -18.94
C PHE A 144 -1.17 13.39 -18.66
N SER A 145 -0.92 14.23 -19.66
CA SER A 145 -0.26 15.53 -19.51
C SER A 145 -0.94 16.37 -18.43
N LYS A 146 -2.27 16.48 -18.44
CA LYS A 146 -3.05 17.22 -17.43
C LYS A 146 -2.91 16.65 -16.02
N VAL A 147 -2.72 15.33 -15.91
CA VAL A 147 -2.44 14.68 -14.61
C VAL A 147 -1.05 15.08 -14.13
N ARG A 148 -0.04 15.02 -15.00
CA ARG A 148 1.34 15.41 -14.67
C ARG A 148 1.45 16.90 -14.36
N ASP A 149 0.76 17.75 -15.09
CA ASP A 149 0.77 19.21 -14.89
C ASP A 149 0.31 19.58 -13.48
N ARG A 150 -0.71 18.87 -12.95
CA ARG A 150 -1.17 19.04 -11.56
C ARG A 150 -0.16 18.59 -10.49
N LEU A 151 0.83 17.80 -10.89
CA LEU A 151 1.95 17.36 -10.05
C LEU A 151 3.24 18.14 -10.37
N GLY A 152 3.14 19.28 -11.06
CA GLY A 152 4.27 20.15 -11.42
C GLY A 152 4.96 19.80 -12.75
N GLY A 153 4.56 18.69 -13.39
CA GLY A 153 4.93 18.31 -14.74
C GLY A 153 6.35 17.79 -14.94
N ARG A 154 7.13 17.65 -13.86
CA ARG A 154 8.57 17.31 -13.91
C ARG A 154 8.98 16.08 -13.09
N LEU A 155 8.03 15.35 -12.52
CA LEU A 155 8.35 14.17 -11.70
C LEU A 155 9.05 13.11 -12.56
N GLU A 156 10.29 12.80 -12.15
CA GLU A 156 11.16 11.78 -12.75
C GLU A 156 11.26 10.57 -11.84
N ILE A 157 11.23 10.78 -10.51
CA ILE A 157 11.27 9.72 -9.50
C ILE A 157 10.24 10.02 -8.43
N SER A 158 9.27 9.11 -8.26
CA SER A 158 8.36 9.13 -7.13
C SER A 158 8.49 7.82 -6.36
N ALA A 159 8.69 7.88 -5.04
CA ALA A 159 8.79 6.71 -4.18
C ALA A 159 7.55 6.61 -3.27
N SER A 160 7.09 5.38 -3.05
CA SER A 160 6.03 5.02 -2.12
C SER A 160 6.58 4.08 -1.04
N GLY A 161 6.40 4.44 0.23
CA GLY A 161 6.90 3.68 1.38
C GLY A 161 6.03 3.83 2.64
N GLY A 162 6.35 3.05 3.67
CA GLY A 162 5.65 3.05 4.97
C GLY A 162 4.33 2.25 5.01
N ALA A 163 3.75 1.97 3.84
CA ALA A 163 2.69 1.00 3.62
C ALA A 163 2.72 0.56 2.15
N ALA A 164 2.03 -0.53 1.82
CA ALA A 164 1.96 -1.03 0.46
C ALA A 164 0.93 -0.24 -0.37
N LEU A 165 1.30 0.11 -1.60
CA LEU A 165 0.46 0.81 -2.56
C LEU A 165 -0.40 -0.21 -3.32
N GLY A 166 -1.67 0.11 -3.55
CA GLY A 166 -2.53 -0.74 -4.37
C GLY A 166 -2.01 -0.84 -5.81
N ALA A 167 -1.84 -2.06 -6.33
CA ALA A 167 -1.39 -2.30 -7.71
C ALA A 167 -2.18 -1.49 -8.77
N PRO A 168 -3.52 -1.35 -8.70
CA PRO A 168 -4.26 -0.52 -9.67
C PRO A 168 -3.89 0.96 -9.63
N ILE A 169 -3.48 1.48 -8.46
CA ILE A 169 -3.07 2.87 -8.29
C ILE A 169 -1.67 3.06 -8.87
N MET A 170 -0.75 2.14 -8.58
CA MET A 170 0.58 2.14 -9.18
C MET A 170 0.50 2.10 -10.71
N GLU A 171 -0.29 1.18 -11.27
CA GLU A 171 -0.54 1.10 -12.72
C GLU A 171 -1.10 2.40 -13.30
N PHE A 172 -2.00 3.07 -12.58
CA PHE A 172 -2.54 4.36 -13.00
C PHE A 172 -1.46 5.43 -13.14
N PHE A 173 -0.58 5.58 -12.15
CA PHE A 173 0.48 6.59 -12.21
C PHE A 173 1.49 6.27 -13.32
N TRP A 174 1.88 5.01 -13.47
CA TRP A 174 2.76 4.59 -14.56
C TRP A 174 2.14 4.79 -15.94
N ALA A 175 0.84 4.51 -16.10
CA ALA A 175 0.09 4.83 -17.32
C ALA A 175 0.12 6.35 -17.59
N ALA A 176 -0.05 7.16 -16.55
CA ALA A 176 0.04 8.61 -16.62
C ALA A 176 1.46 9.17 -16.82
N GLY A 177 2.48 8.32 -16.93
CA GLY A 177 3.87 8.74 -17.08
C GLY A 177 4.45 9.37 -15.81
N VAL A 178 3.95 8.98 -14.65
CA VAL A 178 4.51 9.30 -13.33
C VAL A 178 5.08 7.99 -12.76
N PRO A 179 6.39 7.76 -12.84
CA PRO A 179 6.99 6.54 -12.35
C PRO A 179 6.97 6.52 -10.82
N VAL A 180 6.17 5.61 -10.25
CA VAL A 180 6.08 5.37 -8.81
C VAL A 180 6.78 4.07 -8.46
N PHE A 181 7.84 4.14 -7.68
CA PHE A 181 8.61 3.01 -7.18
C PHE A 181 8.18 2.69 -5.75
N GLU A 182 8.00 1.42 -5.44
CA GLU A 182 7.72 0.99 -4.06
C GLU A 182 9.01 0.49 -3.41
N GLY A 183 9.23 0.89 -2.15
CA GLY A 183 10.29 0.37 -1.30
C GLY A 183 9.72 -0.21 -0.01
N TYR A 184 10.38 -1.25 0.49
CA TYR A 184 10.01 -1.88 1.75
C TYR A 184 11.18 -1.90 2.72
N GLY A 185 10.83 -1.69 3.98
CA GLY A 185 11.63 -1.99 5.15
C GLY A 185 11.09 -1.21 6.35
N LEU A 186 11.90 -1.10 7.39
CA LEU A 186 11.50 -0.76 8.75
C LEU A 186 12.41 0.31 9.35
N SER A 187 12.03 0.86 10.50
CA SER A 187 12.95 1.72 11.28
C SER A 187 14.26 1.03 11.58
N GLU A 188 14.18 -0.26 11.87
CA GLU A 188 15.27 -1.15 12.22
C GLU A 188 16.19 -1.49 11.04
N THR A 189 15.84 -1.09 9.81
CA THR A 189 16.60 -1.43 8.58
C THR A 189 17.03 -0.20 7.80
N SER A 190 16.96 0.98 8.43
CA SER A 190 17.52 2.26 7.98
C SER A 190 17.22 2.78 6.57
N PRO A 191 15.96 2.84 6.07
CA PRO A 191 14.83 1.95 6.27
C PRO A 191 14.60 1.00 5.10
N ILE A 192 15.43 1.01 4.05
CA ILE A 192 15.15 0.23 2.84
C ILE A 192 15.83 -1.14 2.96
N LEU A 193 15.07 -2.21 2.77
CA LEU A 193 15.55 -3.57 2.51
C LEU A 193 15.45 -3.91 1.03
N THR A 194 14.30 -3.59 0.43
CA THR A 194 14.03 -3.84 -0.99
C THR A 194 13.47 -2.60 -1.64
N ILE A 195 13.72 -2.45 -2.94
CA ILE A 195 13.15 -1.35 -3.72
C ILE A 195 12.93 -1.75 -5.17
N ASN A 196 11.83 -1.25 -5.75
CA ASN A 196 11.59 -1.36 -7.18
C ASN A 196 12.69 -0.60 -7.94
N MET A 197 13.33 -1.29 -8.87
CA MET A 197 14.37 -0.72 -9.72
C MET A 197 13.77 -0.23 -11.04
N VAL A 198 14.42 0.74 -11.67
CA VAL A 198 14.11 1.15 -13.04
C VAL A 198 14.14 -0.09 -13.94
N ASN A 199 13.12 -0.24 -14.80
CA ASN A 199 12.97 -1.38 -15.72
C ASN A 199 12.77 -2.77 -15.07
N GLN A 200 12.53 -2.87 -13.75
CA GLN A 200 12.25 -4.15 -13.07
C GLN A 200 11.03 -4.08 -12.15
N VAL A 201 10.07 -3.23 -12.50
CA VAL A 201 8.89 -2.95 -11.69
C VAL A 201 7.85 -4.05 -11.88
N ARG A 202 7.21 -4.47 -10.80
CA ARG A 202 6.04 -5.35 -10.84
C ARG A 202 5.01 -4.88 -9.83
N PRO A 203 3.82 -4.41 -10.25
CA PRO A 203 2.77 -4.02 -9.32
C PRO A 203 2.45 -5.11 -8.30
N GLY A 204 2.35 -4.71 -7.02
CA GLY A 204 2.17 -5.64 -5.90
C GLY A 204 3.46 -6.28 -5.38
N TYR A 205 4.62 -5.89 -5.90
CA TYR A 205 5.94 -6.26 -5.40
C TYR A 205 6.72 -4.99 -5.04
N VAL A 206 7.51 -5.09 -3.97
CA VAL A 206 8.32 -4.01 -3.38
C VAL A 206 9.79 -4.10 -3.84
N GLY A 207 9.99 -4.71 -5.01
CA GLY A 207 11.27 -4.84 -5.69
C GLY A 207 12.24 -5.83 -5.07
N ARG A 208 13.51 -5.72 -5.45
CA ARG A 208 14.58 -6.66 -5.05
C ARG A 208 15.35 -6.14 -3.84
N PRO A 209 15.99 -7.04 -3.06
CA PRO A 209 16.97 -6.66 -2.04
C PRO A 209 18.00 -5.64 -2.53
N LEU A 210 18.41 -4.72 -1.65
CA LEU A 210 19.45 -3.73 -1.94
C LEU A 210 20.84 -4.35 -2.16
N LEU A 211 21.07 -5.51 -1.55
CA LEU A 211 22.27 -6.32 -1.69
C LEU A 211 21.83 -7.78 -1.91
N ASP A 212 22.61 -8.54 -2.67
CA ASP A 212 22.37 -9.99 -2.79
C ASP A 212 22.88 -10.72 -1.53
N GLU A 213 24.06 -10.36 -1.03
CA GLU A 213 24.71 -10.96 0.13
C GLU A 213 25.38 -9.93 1.06
N TRP A 214 25.61 -10.34 2.31
CA TRP A 214 26.42 -9.64 3.29
C TRP A 214 27.21 -10.66 4.11
N GLN A 215 28.54 -10.46 4.21
CA GLN A 215 29.45 -11.37 4.94
C GLN A 215 29.30 -12.85 4.52
N GLY A 216 29.18 -13.11 3.20
CA GLY A 216 29.09 -14.46 2.64
C GLY A 216 27.76 -15.19 2.90
N ARG A 217 26.73 -14.47 3.33
CA ARG A 217 25.39 -15.00 3.59
C ARG A 217 24.33 -14.13 2.93
N PRO A 218 23.13 -14.67 2.62
CA PRO A 218 22.06 -13.89 2.00
C PRO A 218 21.74 -12.62 2.79
N PHE A 219 21.60 -11.49 2.10
CA PHE A 219 21.17 -10.23 2.73
C PHE A 219 19.73 -10.33 3.26
N LEU A 220 18.88 -11.03 2.51
CA LEU A 220 17.49 -11.29 2.84
C LEU A 220 17.17 -12.77 2.58
N LYS A 221 16.51 -13.43 3.55
CA LYS A 221 15.97 -14.79 3.41
C LYS A 221 14.55 -14.85 3.94
N LEU A 222 13.83 -15.90 3.58
CA LEU A 222 12.53 -16.24 4.19
C LEU A 222 12.75 -17.40 5.16
N SER A 223 12.15 -17.34 6.34
CA SER A 223 12.03 -18.48 7.24
C SER A 223 11.05 -19.53 6.68
N GLU A 224 10.94 -20.69 7.35
CA GLU A 224 10.01 -21.75 6.97
C GLU A 224 8.54 -21.29 6.94
N ASP A 225 8.16 -20.39 7.86
CA ASP A 225 6.82 -19.80 7.92
C ASP A 225 6.65 -18.54 7.05
N GLY A 226 7.67 -18.20 6.24
CA GLY A 226 7.64 -17.08 5.30
C GLY A 226 7.95 -15.72 5.92
N GLU A 227 8.41 -15.66 7.17
CA GLU A 227 8.92 -14.43 7.79
C GLU A 227 10.15 -13.93 7.03
N ILE A 228 10.15 -12.64 6.72
CA ILE A 228 11.28 -11.98 6.09
C ILE A 228 12.34 -11.76 7.16
N LEU A 229 13.51 -12.34 6.93
CA LEU A 229 14.69 -12.19 7.75
C LEU A 229 15.74 -11.42 6.97
N CYS A 230 16.42 -10.48 7.61
CA CYS A 230 17.48 -9.71 6.94
C CYS A 230 18.71 -9.52 7.81
N GLN A 231 19.85 -9.39 7.16
CA GLN A 231 21.10 -8.94 7.77
C GLN A 231 21.73 -7.90 6.86
N GLY A 232 22.60 -7.07 7.40
CA GLY A 232 23.32 -6.13 6.56
C GLY A 232 23.84 -4.93 7.31
N PRO A 233 24.63 -4.10 6.61
CA PRO A 233 25.16 -2.88 7.20
C PRO A 233 24.06 -1.87 7.56
N ASN A 234 22.84 -2.02 7.04
CA ASN A 234 21.69 -1.15 7.28
C ASN A 234 20.83 -1.55 8.50
N VAL A 235 21.09 -2.72 9.10
CA VAL A 235 20.32 -3.25 10.24
C VAL A 235 20.74 -2.59 11.55
N THR A 236 19.77 -2.25 12.38
CA THR A 236 19.91 -1.62 13.71
C THR A 236 20.84 -2.40 14.64
N LEU A 237 21.46 -1.71 15.60
CA LEU A 237 22.17 -2.38 16.70
C LEU A 237 21.23 -3.03 17.72
N GLY A 238 19.93 -2.72 17.65
CA GLY A 238 18.92 -3.13 18.61
C GLY A 238 18.04 -1.97 19.06
N TYR A 239 17.48 -2.08 20.25
CA TYR A 239 16.63 -1.06 20.85
C TYR A 239 17.31 -0.40 22.05
N TRP A 240 17.22 0.93 22.12
CA TRP A 240 17.83 1.73 23.16
C TRP A 240 17.29 1.36 24.54
N ASN A 241 18.20 0.95 25.44
CA ASN A 241 17.89 0.56 26.82
C ASN A 241 16.86 -0.58 26.95
N ASP A 242 16.78 -1.48 25.95
CA ASP A 242 15.89 -2.63 25.94
C ASP A 242 16.64 -3.89 25.42
N PRO A 243 17.50 -4.51 26.26
CA PRO A 243 18.29 -5.67 25.87
C PRO A 243 17.41 -6.89 25.56
N PHE A 244 16.28 -7.05 26.25
CA PHE A 244 15.35 -8.16 26.02
C PHE A 244 14.69 -8.07 24.64
N ALA A 245 14.15 -6.90 24.26
CA ALA A 245 13.62 -6.74 22.92
C ALA A 245 14.69 -6.83 21.83
N THR A 246 15.91 -6.40 22.16
CA THR A 246 17.05 -6.51 21.24
C THR A 246 17.36 -7.97 20.96
N GLU A 247 17.52 -8.79 21.99
CA GLU A 247 17.76 -10.24 21.84
C GLU A 247 16.64 -10.92 21.05
N GLN A 248 15.37 -10.61 21.34
CA GLN A 248 14.23 -11.16 20.62
C GLN A 248 14.12 -10.73 19.16
N ALA A 249 14.76 -9.63 18.77
CA ALA A 249 14.69 -9.12 17.40
C ALA A 249 15.60 -9.87 16.43
N PHE A 250 16.54 -10.67 16.93
CA PHE A 250 17.46 -11.44 16.11
C PHE A 250 17.21 -12.95 16.28
N ASP A 251 17.53 -13.73 15.26
CA ASP A 251 17.60 -15.18 15.36
C ASP A 251 18.99 -15.65 15.81
N GLU A 252 19.14 -16.97 16.02
CA GLU A 252 20.39 -17.60 16.46
C GLU A 252 21.54 -17.40 15.45
N GLU A 253 21.22 -17.10 14.18
CA GLU A 253 22.18 -16.80 13.13
C GLU A 253 22.49 -15.30 13.02
N GLY A 254 21.87 -14.46 13.85
CA GLY A 254 22.04 -13.00 13.82
C GLY A 254 21.28 -12.28 12.71
N TYR A 255 20.28 -12.91 12.07
CA TYR A 255 19.36 -12.20 11.20
C TYR A 255 18.30 -11.46 12.02
N PHE A 256 18.00 -10.25 11.59
CA PHE A 256 16.89 -9.48 12.13
C PHE A 256 15.55 -10.03 11.65
N ARG A 257 14.65 -10.24 12.61
CA ARG A 257 13.27 -10.68 12.43
C ARG A 257 12.38 -9.48 12.14
N THR A 258 11.96 -9.32 10.88
CA THR A 258 11.14 -8.16 10.49
C THR A 258 9.73 -8.20 11.09
N GLY A 259 9.24 -9.38 11.48
CA GLY A 259 7.85 -9.60 11.85
C GLY A 259 6.87 -9.40 10.68
N ASP A 260 7.37 -9.31 9.45
CA ASP A 260 6.59 -9.25 8.21
C ASP A 260 6.77 -10.56 7.44
N ILE A 261 5.70 -11.03 6.82
CA ILE A 261 5.64 -12.23 6.00
C ILE A 261 5.71 -11.80 4.53
N GLY A 262 6.44 -12.57 3.73
CA GLY A 262 6.56 -12.29 2.31
C GLY A 262 6.81 -13.52 1.46
N ALA A 263 6.87 -13.26 0.16
CA ALA A 263 7.26 -14.25 -0.84
C ALA A 263 8.15 -13.59 -1.89
N LEU A 264 9.16 -14.32 -2.34
CA LEU A 264 10.01 -13.93 -3.47
C LEU A 264 9.45 -14.55 -4.75
N ASP A 265 9.51 -13.82 -5.86
CA ASP A 265 9.31 -14.40 -7.18
C ASP A 265 10.62 -14.94 -7.78
N GLU A 266 10.53 -15.55 -8.96
CA GLU A 266 11.67 -16.12 -9.70
C GLU A 266 12.79 -15.11 -10.00
N LEU A 267 12.50 -13.81 -9.98
CA LEU A 267 13.48 -12.74 -10.19
C LEU A 267 13.98 -12.12 -8.87
N GLY A 268 13.63 -12.74 -7.73
CA GLY A 268 14.03 -12.28 -6.39
C GLY A 268 13.31 -11.00 -5.96
N ARG A 269 12.16 -10.65 -6.56
CA ARG A 269 11.36 -9.52 -6.10
C ARG A 269 10.48 -9.95 -4.94
N LEU A 270 10.45 -9.14 -3.89
CA LEU A 270 9.69 -9.38 -2.69
C LEU A 270 8.26 -8.87 -2.82
N ARG A 271 7.30 -9.67 -2.36
CA ARG A 271 5.92 -9.27 -2.10
C ARG A 271 5.65 -9.44 -0.61
N ILE A 272 5.18 -8.38 0.04
CA ILE A 272 4.73 -8.42 1.43
C ILE A 272 3.30 -8.95 1.46
N THR A 273 3.06 -9.97 2.28
CA THR A 273 1.72 -10.59 2.43
C THR A 273 1.03 -10.11 3.69
N ASP A 274 1.68 -10.12 4.85
CA ASP A 274 1.12 -9.59 6.10
C ASP A 274 2.18 -9.35 7.18
N ARG A 275 1.75 -8.93 8.37
CA ARG A 275 2.53 -8.99 9.61
C ARG A 275 2.35 -10.34 10.27
N LYS A 276 3.44 -10.96 10.73
CA LYS A 276 3.44 -12.25 11.43
C LYS A 276 2.48 -12.28 12.63
N LYS A 277 2.42 -11.18 13.39
CA LYS A 277 1.51 -11.02 14.54
C LYS A 277 0.04 -10.81 14.18
N GLU A 278 -0.26 -10.54 12.91
CA GLU A 278 -1.61 -10.30 12.40
C GLU A 278 -2.12 -11.47 11.54
N LEU A 279 -1.31 -12.51 11.33
CA LEU A 279 -1.75 -13.73 10.65
C LEU A 279 -2.87 -14.39 11.45
N LEU A 280 -3.94 -14.76 10.76
CA LEU A 280 -5.00 -15.57 11.31
C LEU A 280 -4.62 -17.04 11.13
N VAL A 281 -4.57 -17.80 12.23
CA VAL A 281 -4.32 -19.24 12.20
C VAL A 281 -5.66 -19.95 12.37
N THR A 282 -6.24 -20.40 11.26
CA THR A 282 -7.51 -21.16 11.30
C THR A 282 -7.37 -22.44 12.14
N SER A 283 -8.48 -23.00 12.63
CA SER A 283 -8.46 -24.24 13.42
C SER A 283 -7.84 -25.44 12.68
N GLY A 284 -7.83 -25.40 11.34
CA GLY A 284 -7.13 -26.35 10.48
C GLY A 284 -5.62 -26.09 10.30
N GLY A 285 -5.03 -25.18 11.09
CA GLY A 285 -3.60 -24.86 11.07
C GLY A 285 -3.14 -24.10 9.82
N LYS A 286 -4.07 -23.49 9.06
CA LYS A 286 -3.70 -22.64 7.91
C LYS A 286 -3.50 -21.20 8.36
N ASN A 287 -2.33 -20.66 8.05
CA ASN A 287 -1.98 -19.25 8.24
C ASN A 287 -2.56 -18.43 7.09
N VAL A 288 -3.33 -17.40 7.42
CA VAL A 288 -3.98 -16.50 6.45
C VAL A 288 -3.61 -15.06 6.77
N ALA A 289 -3.12 -14.37 5.76
CA ALA A 289 -2.90 -12.94 5.75
C ALA A 289 -4.25 -12.19 5.59
N PRO A 290 -4.79 -11.52 6.62
CA PRO A 290 -6.03 -10.76 6.48
C PRO A 290 -5.90 -9.53 5.55
N GLN A 291 -4.76 -8.82 5.53
CA GLN A 291 -4.68 -7.54 4.83
C GLN A 291 -4.88 -7.63 3.31
N PRO A 292 -4.31 -8.61 2.59
CA PRO A 292 -4.58 -8.78 1.15
C PRO A 292 -6.06 -9.00 0.86
N LEU A 293 -6.75 -9.77 1.72
CA LEU A 293 -8.17 -10.05 1.61
C LEU A 293 -9.00 -8.77 1.86
N GLU A 294 -8.68 -8.01 2.90
CA GLU A 294 -9.33 -6.72 3.21
C GLU A 294 -9.18 -5.71 2.08
N ARG A 295 -7.99 -5.63 1.47
CA ARG A 295 -7.74 -4.78 0.30
C ARG A 295 -8.52 -5.23 -0.92
N LEU A 296 -8.68 -6.53 -1.12
CA LEU A 296 -9.47 -7.08 -2.22
C LEU A 296 -10.96 -6.77 -2.04
N LEU A 297 -11.47 -6.89 -0.80
CA LEU A 297 -12.84 -6.53 -0.46
C LEU A 297 -13.14 -5.05 -0.70
N THR A 298 -12.26 -4.16 -0.22
CA THR A 298 -12.42 -2.69 -0.32
C THR A 298 -12.26 -2.13 -1.74
N GLN A 299 -11.86 -2.95 -2.72
CA GLN A 299 -11.94 -2.58 -4.13
C GLN A 299 -13.38 -2.59 -4.69
N ASP A 300 -14.32 -3.29 -4.04
CA ASP A 300 -15.72 -3.29 -4.44
C ASP A 300 -16.44 -2.02 -3.98
N LYS A 301 -17.23 -1.42 -4.88
CA LYS A 301 -17.90 -0.13 -4.63
C LYS A 301 -18.90 -0.12 -3.47
N TYR A 302 -19.35 -1.28 -3.00
CA TYR A 302 -20.28 -1.41 -1.87
C TYR A 302 -19.57 -1.55 -0.52
N ILE A 303 -18.25 -1.72 -0.50
CA ILE A 303 -17.47 -1.96 0.72
C ILE A 303 -16.57 -0.75 0.95
N ALA A 304 -16.77 -0.05 2.07
CA ALA A 304 -15.96 1.10 2.47
C ALA A 304 -14.73 0.65 3.26
N GLN A 305 -14.92 -0.23 4.23
CA GLN A 305 -13.88 -0.82 5.07
C GLN A 305 -14.19 -2.29 5.31
N ALA A 306 -13.16 -3.11 5.50
CA ALA A 306 -13.32 -4.51 5.82
C ALA A 306 -12.25 -4.95 6.83
N VAL A 307 -12.63 -5.82 7.76
CA VAL A 307 -11.72 -6.46 8.72
C VAL A 307 -11.97 -7.95 8.66
N VAL A 308 -10.98 -8.70 8.17
CA VAL A 308 -11.06 -10.17 8.08
C VAL A 308 -10.74 -10.77 9.45
N ILE A 309 -11.55 -11.74 9.84
CA ILE A 309 -11.51 -12.41 11.14
C ILE A 309 -11.60 -13.92 10.93
N GLY A 310 -11.33 -14.67 11.99
CA GLY A 310 -11.36 -16.14 11.97
C GLY A 310 -10.10 -16.79 12.52
N ASP A 311 -9.33 -16.06 13.34
CA ASP A 311 -8.23 -16.63 14.09
C ASP A 311 -8.75 -17.73 15.03
N HIS A 312 -8.13 -18.90 14.95
CA HIS A 312 -8.54 -20.13 15.63
C HIS A 312 -9.98 -20.59 15.34
N ARG A 313 -10.56 -20.22 14.19
CA ARG A 313 -11.90 -20.64 13.76
C ARG A 313 -11.88 -21.55 12.53
N ASN A 314 -12.99 -22.25 12.29
CA ASN A 314 -13.17 -23.22 11.21
C ASN A 314 -13.18 -22.60 9.80
N PHE A 315 -13.39 -21.29 9.71
CA PHE A 315 -13.40 -20.53 8.46
C PHE A 315 -13.21 -19.04 8.72
N LEU A 316 -12.83 -18.31 7.68
CA LEU A 316 -12.73 -16.86 7.73
C LEU A 316 -14.10 -16.19 7.56
N SER A 317 -14.28 -15.11 8.29
CA SER A 317 -15.41 -14.19 8.16
C SER A 317 -14.88 -12.76 8.01
N ALA A 318 -15.75 -11.79 7.78
CA ALA A 318 -15.35 -10.39 7.75
C ALA A 318 -16.36 -9.47 8.41
N ILE A 319 -15.88 -8.44 9.09
CA ILE A 319 -16.68 -7.26 9.46
C ILE A 319 -16.58 -6.29 8.29
N VAL A 320 -17.71 -5.98 7.68
CA VAL A 320 -17.81 -5.18 6.46
C VAL A 320 -18.56 -3.89 6.76
N ILE A 321 -17.89 -2.76 6.57
CA ILE A 321 -18.53 -1.46 6.61
C ILE A 321 -19.02 -1.12 5.20
N ALA A 322 -20.32 -0.92 5.06
CA ALA A 322 -20.95 -0.62 3.79
C ALA A 322 -20.60 0.79 3.31
N ASN A 323 -20.32 0.94 2.01
CA ASN A 323 -20.33 2.24 1.36
C ASN A 323 -21.79 2.70 1.20
N MET A 324 -22.28 3.47 2.17
CA MET A 324 -23.69 3.87 2.22
C MET A 324 -24.12 4.67 0.99
N ALA A 325 -23.26 5.52 0.42
CA ALA A 325 -23.59 6.24 -0.81
C ALA A 325 -23.89 5.30 -1.98
N SER A 326 -23.11 4.22 -2.14
CA SER A 326 -23.36 3.20 -3.16
C SER A 326 -24.55 2.30 -2.83
N LEU A 327 -24.71 1.92 -1.56
CA LEU A 327 -25.77 1.03 -1.13
C LEU A 327 -27.16 1.68 -1.20
N ARG A 328 -27.29 2.94 -0.75
CA ARG A 328 -28.54 3.72 -0.86
C ARG A 328 -29.01 3.88 -2.30
N ARG A 329 -28.12 4.25 -3.23
CA ARG A 329 -28.43 4.33 -4.68
C ARG A 329 -28.89 2.99 -5.27
N TRP A 330 -28.39 1.88 -4.75
CA TRP A 330 -28.85 0.57 -5.18
C TRP A 330 -30.23 0.25 -4.61
N ALA A 331 -30.46 0.52 -3.32
CA ALA A 331 -31.73 0.33 -2.65
C ALA A 331 -32.87 1.14 -3.31
N GLU A 332 -32.61 2.41 -3.65
CA GLU A 332 -33.53 3.27 -4.39
C GLU A 332 -33.96 2.66 -5.73
N ARG A 333 -33.00 2.16 -6.52
CA ARG A 333 -33.28 1.52 -7.82
C ARG A 333 -34.01 0.18 -7.67
N ALA A 334 -33.79 -0.50 -6.55
CA ALA A 334 -34.44 -1.76 -6.23
C ALA A 334 -35.83 -1.57 -5.58
N GLY A 335 -36.24 -0.32 -5.31
CA GLY A 335 -37.52 -0.03 -4.64
C GLY A 335 -37.56 -0.44 -3.17
N ILE A 336 -36.39 -0.53 -2.51
CA ILE A 336 -36.29 -0.95 -1.10
C ILE A 336 -36.48 0.28 -0.20
N ALA A 337 -37.54 0.26 0.61
CA ALA A 337 -37.81 1.27 1.62
C ALA A 337 -37.05 0.96 2.93
N TYR A 338 -36.48 2.00 3.54
CA TYR A 338 -35.77 1.94 4.82
C TYR A 338 -35.86 3.32 5.51
N ALA A 339 -35.89 3.36 6.83
CA ALA A 339 -35.96 4.59 7.63
C ALA A 339 -34.58 5.09 8.08
N SER A 340 -33.55 4.23 8.11
CA SER A 340 -32.19 4.59 8.49
C SER A 340 -31.13 3.69 7.83
N ASP A 341 -29.87 4.11 7.86
CA ASP A 341 -28.75 3.30 7.36
C ASP A 341 -28.60 1.99 8.12
N ALA A 342 -28.80 2.02 9.44
CA ALA A 342 -28.74 0.84 10.30
C ALA A 342 -29.82 -0.18 9.91
N GLU A 343 -31.03 0.30 9.60
CA GLU A 343 -32.09 -0.55 9.09
C GLU A 343 -31.74 -1.12 7.71
N LEU A 344 -31.18 -0.30 6.82
CA LEU A 344 -30.82 -0.75 5.48
C LEU A 344 -29.78 -1.88 5.52
N VAL A 345 -28.74 -1.78 6.35
CA VAL A 345 -27.72 -2.84 6.45
C VAL A 345 -28.21 -4.10 7.16
N ALA A 346 -29.24 -3.99 8.02
CA ALA A 346 -29.87 -5.14 8.67
C ALA A 346 -30.83 -5.92 7.75
N ARG A 347 -31.23 -5.35 6.60
CA ARG A 347 -32.14 -5.99 5.65
C ARG A 347 -31.48 -7.21 4.98
N PRO A 348 -32.17 -8.35 4.86
CA PRO A 348 -31.67 -9.53 4.17
C PRO A 348 -31.24 -9.25 2.72
N GLU A 349 -31.92 -8.33 2.03
CA GLU A 349 -31.62 -7.94 0.65
C GLU A 349 -30.28 -7.21 0.53
N ALA A 350 -29.96 -6.33 1.49
CA ALA A 350 -28.67 -5.64 1.54
C ALA A 350 -27.53 -6.61 1.88
N MET A 351 -27.76 -7.49 2.85
CA MET A 351 -26.83 -8.57 3.19
C MET A 351 -26.54 -9.46 1.98
N ALA A 352 -27.58 -9.96 1.31
CA ALA A 352 -27.44 -10.78 0.10
C ALA A 352 -26.73 -10.02 -1.03
N LYS A 353 -27.02 -8.71 -1.17
CA LYS A 353 -26.34 -7.87 -2.16
C LYS A 353 -24.85 -7.81 -1.92
N VAL A 354 -24.41 -7.50 -0.69
CA VAL A 354 -22.99 -7.41 -0.35
C VAL A 354 -22.34 -8.78 -0.43
N MET A 355 -22.97 -9.83 0.10
CA MET A 355 -22.45 -11.20 0.04
C MET A 355 -22.26 -11.69 -1.39
N SER A 356 -23.16 -11.39 -2.34
CA SER A 356 -22.95 -11.74 -3.75
C SER A 356 -21.69 -11.11 -4.37
N ARG A 357 -21.24 -9.95 -3.85
CA ARG A 357 -19.98 -9.32 -4.28
C ARG A 357 -18.78 -10.05 -3.71
N ILE A 358 -18.88 -10.44 -2.44
CA ILE A 358 -17.86 -11.21 -1.74
C ILE A 358 -17.72 -12.59 -2.37
N GLU A 359 -18.80 -13.27 -2.77
CA GLU A 359 -18.71 -14.56 -3.46
C GLU A 359 -17.98 -14.46 -4.80
N ARG A 360 -18.17 -13.36 -5.54
CA ARG A 360 -17.40 -13.10 -6.76
C ARG A 360 -15.90 -12.92 -6.48
N ILE A 361 -15.57 -12.35 -5.33
CA ILE A 361 -14.18 -12.20 -4.86
C ILE A 361 -13.62 -13.55 -4.41
N ASN A 362 -14.38 -14.32 -3.62
CA ASN A 362 -14.04 -15.68 -3.18
C ASN A 362 -13.71 -16.63 -4.33
N GLY A 363 -14.32 -16.43 -5.51
CA GLY A 363 -14.00 -17.18 -6.72
C GLY A 363 -12.54 -17.08 -7.19
N GLN A 364 -11.78 -16.11 -6.66
CA GLN A 364 -10.35 -15.89 -6.96
C GLN A 364 -9.43 -16.40 -5.83
N LEU A 365 -10.00 -16.88 -4.73
CA LEU A 365 -9.28 -17.24 -3.50
C LEU A 365 -9.21 -18.75 -3.27
N SER A 366 -8.19 -19.18 -2.54
CA SER A 366 -8.06 -20.57 -2.09
C SER A 366 -9.18 -20.92 -1.11
N ASN A 367 -9.56 -22.19 -1.00
CA ASN A 367 -10.70 -22.61 -0.16
C ASN A 367 -10.63 -22.15 1.29
N PHE A 368 -9.42 -22.09 1.87
CA PHE A 368 -9.19 -21.67 3.25
C PHE A 368 -9.13 -20.13 3.43
N GLU A 369 -9.01 -19.37 2.35
CA GLU A 369 -9.00 -17.90 2.34
C GLU A 369 -10.39 -17.30 2.08
N ARG A 370 -11.39 -18.12 1.73
CA ARG A 370 -12.74 -17.67 1.40
C ARG A 370 -13.46 -17.12 2.63
N ILE A 371 -14.05 -15.94 2.47
CA ILE A 371 -14.88 -15.29 3.48
C ILE A 371 -16.29 -15.92 3.42
N ARG A 372 -16.65 -16.71 4.42
CA ARG A 372 -17.92 -17.48 4.40
C ARG A 372 -19.11 -16.71 4.99
N LYS A 373 -18.87 -15.90 6.01
CA LYS A 373 -19.90 -15.11 6.68
C LYS A 373 -19.41 -13.69 6.92
N ILE A 374 -20.34 -12.76 7.07
CA ILE A 374 -20.00 -11.37 7.39
C ILE A 374 -20.91 -10.77 8.46
N VAL A 375 -20.37 -9.79 9.17
CA VAL A 375 -21.16 -8.75 9.83
C VAL A 375 -21.20 -7.55 8.88
N LEU A 376 -22.39 -7.07 8.55
CA LEU A 376 -22.56 -5.85 7.74
C LEU A 376 -22.94 -4.68 8.65
N SER A 377 -22.19 -3.59 8.58
CA SER A 377 -22.40 -2.40 9.40
C SER A 377 -22.41 -1.13 8.56
N SER A 378 -23.16 -0.13 9.00
CA SER A 378 -23.19 1.22 8.43
C SER A 378 -22.27 2.21 9.16
N GLU A 379 -21.69 1.80 10.30
CA GLU A 379 -20.88 2.67 11.13
C GLU A 379 -19.42 2.69 10.65
N GLU A 380 -18.92 3.84 10.22
CA GLU A 380 -17.54 3.98 9.77
C GLU A 380 -16.52 3.86 10.93
N MET A 381 -15.40 3.19 10.67
CA MET A 381 -14.28 3.18 11.59
C MET A 381 -13.51 4.49 11.44
N THR A 382 -13.48 5.28 12.50
CA THR A 382 -12.86 6.60 12.55
C THR A 382 -11.79 6.67 13.63
N LEU A 383 -11.07 7.79 13.68
CA LEU A 383 -10.16 8.10 14.79
C LEU A 383 -10.95 8.25 16.10
N ASP A 384 -12.09 8.97 16.04
CA ASP A 384 -12.93 9.28 17.20
C ASP A 384 -13.60 8.03 17.79
N SER A 385 -13.94 7.04 16.95
CA SER A 385 -14.45 5.75 17.45
C SER A 385 -13.39 4.87 18.09
N GLY A 386 -12.12 5.32 18.12
CA GLY A 386 -10.99 4.60 18.69
C GLY A 386 -10.49 3.44 17.84
N LEU A 387 -11.17 3.12 16.73
CA LEU A 387 -10.92 1.96 15.87
C LEU A 387 -9.78 2.17 14.88
N LEU A 388 -9.34 3.42 14.67
CA LEU A 388 -8.16 3.75 13.85
C LEU A 388 -6.97 4.23 14.72
N THR A 389 -5.76 4.00 14.23
CA THR A 389 -4.53 4.66 14.69
C THR A 389 -4.46 6.09 14.14
N PRO A 390 -3.65 7.01 14.71
CA PRO A 390 -3.42 8.34 14.13
C PRO A 390 -2.97 8.33 12.66
N SER A 391 -2.32 7.25 12.23
CA SER A 391 -1.94 6.99 10.83
C SER A 391 -3.07 6.43 9.95
N LEU A 392 -4.32 6.44 10.44
CA LEU A 392 -5.53 5.90 9.80
C LEU A 392 -5.51 4.39 9.54
N LYS A 393 -4.61 3.63 10.18
CA LYS A 393 -4.61 2.16 10.14
C LYS A 393 -5.66 1.59 11.10
N ILE A 394 -6.39 0.55 10.69
CA ILE A 394 -7.37 -0.15 11.53
C ILE A 394 -6.67 -0.84 12.71
N LYS A 395 -7.25 -0.72 13.91
CA LYS A 395 -6.85 -1.46 15.10
C LYS A 395 -7.68 -2.74 15.22
N ARG A 396 -7.22 -3.83 14.62
CA ARG A 396 -7.94 -5.12 14.57
C ARG A 396 -8.47 -5.57 15.93
N LYS A 397 -7.62 -5.55 16.96
CA LYS A 397 -8.00 -5.93 18.33
C LYS A 397 -9.20 -5.13 18.85
N ALA A 398 -9.17 -3.80 18.71
CA ALA A 398 -10.26 -2.93 19.15
C ALA A 398 -11.55 -3.15 18.33
N VAL A 399 -11.43 -3.45 17.04
CA VAL A 399 -12.58 -3.83 16.20
C VAL A 399 -13.16 -5.16 16.67
N CYS A 400 -12.33 -6.18 16.91
CA CYS A 400 -12.80 -7.47 17.39
C CYS A 400 -13.49 -7.37 18.76
N GLU A 401 -12.96 -6.55 19.67
CA GLU A 401 -13.59 -6.26 20.96
C GLU A 401 -14.96 -5.57 20.79
N ARG A 402 -15.07 -4.59 19.90
CA ARG A 402 -16.32 -3.86 19.64
C ARG A 402 -17.41 -4.74 19.03
N TYR A 403 -17.03 -5.70 18.17
CA TYR A 403 -17.97 -6.57 17.46
C TYR A 403 -18.05 -7.97 18.07
N ALA A 404 -17.56 -8.19 19.30
CA ALA A 404 -17.40 -9.52 19.90
C ALA A 404 -18.67 -10.40 19.80
N ASP A 405 -19.82 -9.89 20.23
CA ASP A 405 -21.08 -10.64 20.20
C ASP A 405 -21.50 -11.00 18.76
N ALA A 406 -21.33 -10.06 17.84
CA ALA A 406 -21.64 -10.28 16.43
C ALA A 406 -20.67 -11.32 15.81
N ILE A 407 -19.41 -11.34 16.23
CA ILE A 407 -18.42 -12.32 15.81
C ILE A 407 -18.80 -13.71 16.30
N GLU A 408 -19.15 -13.86 17.59
CA GLU A 408 -19.55 -15.17 18.11
C GLU A 408 -20.76 -15.73 17.38
N ASN A 409 -21.78 -14.90 17.12
CA ASN A 409 -22.96 -15.29 16.35
C ASN A 409 -22.64 -15.80 14.93
N LEU A 410 -21.53 -15.36 14.32
CA LEU A 410 -21.11 -15.92 13.02
C LEU A 410 -20.65 -17.38 13.15
N TYR A 411 -20.08 -17.76 14.29
CA TYR A 411 -19.48 -19.07 14.51
C TYR A 411 -20.37 -20.03 15.32
N GLU A 412 -21.47 -19.54 15.90
CA GLU A 412 -22.48 -20.40 16.52
C GLU A 412 -23.09 -21.39 15.50
N GLY A 413 -23.13 -22.67 15.89
CA GLY A 413 -23.73 -23.76 15.11
C GLY A 413 -22.93 -24.23 13.89
N ALA A 414 -21.62 -23.92 13.81
CA ALA A 414 -20.79 -24.18 12.63
C ALA A 414 -19.66 -25.20 12.84
#